data_AF-W9XJ37-F1
#
_entry.id   AF-W9XJ37-F1
#
_cell.length_a   1.000
_cell.length_b   1.000
_cell.length_c   1.000
_cell.angle_alpha   90.00
_cell.angle_beta   90.00
_cell.angle_gamma   90.00
#
_symmetry.space_group_name_H-M   'P 1'
#
loop_
_entity.id
_entity.type
_entity.pdbx_description
1 polymer ?
#
loop_
_entity_poly.entity_id
_entity_poly.type
_entity_poly.pdbx_seq_one_letter_code
_entity_poly.pdbx_strand_id
1 'polypeptide(L)'
;MTPSNGEHLTFEFAEGNITKAISEGEEAPLQKYYTVFSAPPSQWWTDVRFACGGIQICTSELEAQNFHAKHGLHYGDVISLDKLWELSKAWYSDKATYDYERKTPQEAKKLFEDLGLDLRYWIS
;
A
#
# COMPACT_ATOMS: atom_id res chain seq x y z
N MET A 1 10.61 -8.07 -6.89
CA MET A 1 10.02 -8.48 -8.17
C MET A 1 8.60 -8.00 -8.19
N THR A 2 8.24 -7.15 -9.15
CA THR A 2 6.85 -6.74 -9.37
C THR A 2 6.04 -7.92 -9.93
N PRO A 3 4.74 -8.03 -9.63
CA PRO A 3 3.92 -9.18 -10.01
C PRO A 3 3.80 -9.41 -11.53
N SER A 4 3.94 -8.36 -12.32
CA SER A 4 3.71 -8.36 -13.77
C SER A 4 4.96 -8.68 -14.57
N ASN A 5 6.06 -7.98 -14.27
CA ASN A 5 7.24 -7.92 -15.12
C ASN A 5 8.47 -8.55 -14.45
N GLY A 6 8.38 -8.98 -13.19
CA GLY A 6 9.51 -9.50 -12.44
C GLY A 6 10.58 -8.44 -12.14
N GLU A 7 10.23 -7.17 -12.25
CA GLU A 7 11.17 -6.07 -12.14
C GLU A 7 11.74 -5.96 -10.72
N HIS A 8 13.05 -5.74 -10.62
CA HIS A 8 13.71 -5.50 -9.35
C HIS A 8 13.62 -4.02 -8.99
N LEU A 9 12.93 -3.74 -7.89
CA LEU A 9 12.86 -2.43 -7.28
C LEU A 9 13.81 -2.36 -6.09
N THR A 10 14.68 -1.37 -6.10
CA THR A 10 15.57 -1.06 -4.96
C THR A 10 15.16 0.28 -4.38
N PHE A 11 15.11 0.37 -3.06
CA PHE A 11 14.78 1.60 -2.35
C PHE A 11 15.95 2.04 -1.48
N GLU A 12 16.31 3.31 -1.59
CA GLU A 12 17.24 3.95 -0.66
C GLU A 12 16.46 4.72 0.41
N PHE A 13 16.92 4.63 1.65
CA PHE A 13 16.26 5.25 2.80
C PHE A 13 17.24 6.18 3.52
N ALA A 14 16.78 7.38 3.86
CA ALA A 14 17.48 8.30 4.76
C ALA A 14 16.47 9.01 5.66
N GLU A 15 16.82 9.17 6.94
CA GLU A 15 16.00 9.89 7.93
C GLU A 15 14.53 9.46 7.98
N GLY A 16 14.26 8.16 7.80
CA GLY A 16 12.90 7.62 7.83
C GLY A 16 12.05 7.99 6.60
N ASN A 17 12.68 8.36 5.48
CA ASN A 17 12.02 8.57 4.19
C ASN A 17 12.70 7.76 3.08
N ILE A 18 11.91 7.34 2.09
CA ILE A 18 12.44 6.81 0.84
C ILE A 18 13.00 8.01 0.05
N THR A 19 14.30 8.01 -0.19
CA THR A 19 14.97 9.09 -0.94
C THR A 19 15.04 8.78 -2.42
N LYS A 20 15.10 7.48 -2.79
CA LYS A 20 15.16 7.03 -4.18
C LYS A 20 14.47 5.69 -4.35
N ALA A 21 13.80 5.53 -5.48
CA ALA A 21 13.42 4.24 -6.03
C ALA A 21 14.18 4.00 -7.32
N ILE A 22 14.84 2.86 -7.42
CA ILE A 22 15.66 2.45 -8.56
C ILE A 22 14.99 1.25 -9.23
N SER A 23 14.70 1.40 -10.51
CA SER A 23 14.09 0.43 -11.43
C SER A 23 15.06 0.17 -12.56
N GLU A 24 15.46 -1.09 -12.78
CA GLU A 24 16.33 -1.46 -13.91
C GLU A 24 17.62 -0.61 -14.07
N GLY A 25 18.11 -0.02 -12.97
CA GLY A 25 19.30 0.84 -12.95
C GLY A 25 19.03 2.34 -13.14
N GLU A 26 17.78 2.75 -13.33
CA GLU A 26 17.37 4.16 -13.42
C GLU A 26 16.55 4.59 -12.20
N GLU A 27 16.75 5.83 -11.76
CA GLU A 27 15.95 6.44 -10.70
C GLU A 27 14.57 6.83 -11.25
N ALA A 28 13.53 6.47 -10.51
CA ALA A 28 12.15 6.79 -10.87
C ALA A 28 11.39 7.38 -9.68
N PRO A 29 10.45 8.30 -9.92
CA PRO A 29 9.61 8.85 -8.86
C PRO A 29 8.69 7.76 -8.27
N LEU A 30 8.42 7.83 -6.97
CA LEU A 30 7.53 6.87 -6.28
C LEU A 30 6.12 6.86 -6.87
N GLN A 31 5.64 7.99 -7.40
CA GLN A 31 4.34 8.13 -8.05
C GLN A 31 4.20 7.28 -9.33
N LYS A 32 5.32 6.79 -9.89
CA LYS A 32 5.30 5.84 -11.01
C LYS A 32 4.73 4.49 -10.57
N TYR A 33 4.93 4.12 -9.31
CA TYR A 33 4.55 2.82 -8.79
C TYR A 33 3.23 2.91 -8.04
N TYR A 34 2.50 1.80 -8.10
CA TYR A 34 1.17 1.67 -7.54
C TYR A 34 1.12 0.46 -6.65
N THR A 35 0.29 0.52 -5.61
CA THR A 35 0.10 -0.57 -4.67
C THR A 35 -1.31 -1.09 -4.78
N VAL A 36 -1.43 -2.41 -4.88
CA VAL A 36 -2.71 -3.12 -4.82
C VAL A 36 -2.81 -3.85 -3.49
N PHE A 37 -4.01 -3.81 -2.93
CA PHE A 37 -4.40 -4.61 -1.78
C PHE A 37 -5.34 -5.71 -2.24
N SER A 38 -5.19 -6.90 -1.65
CA SER A 38 -6.07 -8.06 -1.92
C SER A 38 -7.18 -8.26 -0.89
N ALA A 39 -7.24 -7.41 0.13
CA ALA A 39 -8.31 -7.39 1.12
C ALA A 39 -8.60 -5.93 1.52
N PRO A 40 -9.88 -5.57 1.75
CA PRO A 40 -10.24 -4.24 2.22
C PRO A 40 -9.58 -3.96 3.59
N PRO A 41 -9.19 -2.71 3.90
CA PRO A 41 -8.54 -2.36 5.16
C PRO A 41 -9.34 -2.76 6.41
N SER A 42 -10.67 -2.75 6.31
CA SER A 42 -11.57 -3.19 7.38
C SER A 42 -11.43 -4.67 7.75
N GLN A 43 -10.91 -5.50 6.84
CA GLN A 43 -10.72 -6.93 7.04
C GLN A 43 -9.26 -7.35 7.27
N TRP A 44 -8.31 -6.41 7.27
CA TRP A 44 -6.89 -6.75 7.46
C TRP A 44 -6.61 -7.49 8.76
N TRP A 45 -7.38 -7.20 9.82
CA TRP A 45 -7.23 -7.90 11.10
C TRP A 45 -7.89 -9.28 11.14
N THR A 46 -8.77 -9.60 10.19
CA THR A 46 -9.39 -10.93 10.08
C THR A 46 -8.36 -11.98 9.69
N ASP A 47 -7.54 -11.69 8.68
CA ASP A 47 -6.38 -12.49 8.32
C ASP A 47 -5.23 -11.59 7.86
N VAL A 48 -4.36 -11.24 8.82
CA VAL A 48 -3.20 -10.38 8.59
C VAL A 48 -2.23 -11.01 7.58
N ARG A 49 -2.09 -12.35 7.57
CA ARG A 49 -1.16 -13.02 6.67
C ARG A 49 -1.66 -12.93 5.23
N PHE A 50 -2.95 -13.15 5.03
CA PHE A 50 -3.57 -12.96 3.72
C PHE A 50 -3.50 -11.50 3.27
N ALA A 51 -3.88 -10.57 4.15
CA ALA A 51 -3.85 -9.14 3.86
C ALA A 51 -2.45 -8.67 3.47
N CYS A 52 -1.43 -8.95 4.29
CA CYS A 52 -0.04 -8.56 4.02
C CYS A 52 0.55 -9.30 2.81
N GLY A 53 0.30 -10.61 2.67
CA GLY A 53 0.79 -11.39 1.53
C GLY A 53 0.16 -10.98 0.20
N GLY A 54 -1.04 -10.40 0.25
CA GLY A 54 -1.75 -9.87 -0.90
C GLY A 54 -1.43 -8.41 -1.25
N ILE A 55 -0.54 -7.73 -0.52
CA ILE A 55 -0.06 -6.39 -0.88
C ILE A 55 1.00 -6.54 -1.96
N GLN A 56 0.79 -5.91 -3.11
CA GLN A 56 1.72 -5.99 -4.23
C GLN A 56 2.02 -4.61 -4.81
N ILE A 57 3.23 -4.43 -5.35
CA ILE A 57 3.67 -3.20 -6.01
C ILE A 57 3.69 -3.41 -7.53
N CYS A 58 2.97 -2.57 -8.24
CA CYS A 58 2.85 -2.50 -9.70
C CYS A 58 3.64 -1.31 -10.26
N THR A 59 4.04 -1.41 -11.52
CA THR A 59 4.84 -0.44 -12.27
C THR A 59 4.00 0.61 -13.00
N SER A 60 2.68 0.40 -13.05
CA SER A 60 1.71 1.34 -13.61
C SER A 60 0.32 1.15 -12.98
N GLU A 61 -0.53 2.16 -13.09
CA GLU A 61 -1.90 2.10 -12.61
C GLU A 61 -2.70 1.02 -13.37
N LEU A 62 -2.58 0.98 -14.70
CA LEU A 62 -3.26 -0.01 -15.54
C LEU A 62 -2.93 -1.45 -15.12
N GLU A 63 -1.70 -1.70 -14.73
CA GLU A 63 -1.28 -3.00 -14.22
C GLU A 63 -1.96 -3.35 -12.89
N ALA A 64 -2.02 -2.39 -11.96
CA ALA A 64 -2.71 -2.57 -10.70
C ALA A 64 -4.20 -2.87 -10.92
N GLN A 65 -4.86 -2.16 -11.85
CA GLN A 65 -6.24 -2.43 -12.23
C GLN A 65 -6.42 -3.83 -12.83
N ASN A 66 -5.51 -4.24 -13.72
CA ASN A 66 -5.52 -5.59 -14.31
C ASN A 66 -5.29 -6.69 -13.27
N PHE A 67 -4.47 -6.43 -12.25
CA PHE A 67 -4.25 -7.36 -11.16
C PHE A 67 -5.55 -7.61 -10.39
N HIS A 68 -6.29 -6.55 -10.02
CA HIS A 68 -7.60 -6.72 -9.38
C HIS A 68 -8.57 -7.53 -10.24
N ALA A 69 -8.68 -7.19 -11.52
CA ALA A 69 -9.56 -7.88 -12.47
C ALA A 69 -9.21 -9.38 -12.61
N LYS A 70 -7.92 -9.72 -12.70
CA LYS A 70 -7.45 -11.11 -12.86
C LYS A 70 -7.68 -11.95 -11.61
N HIS A 71 -7.56 -11.37 -10.43
CA HIS A 71 -7.64 -12.07 -9.16
C HIS A 71 -9.05 -12.06 -8.54
N GLY A 72 -10.04 -11.52 -9.25
CA GLY A 72 -11.43 -11.44 -8.76
C GLY A 72 -11.57 -10.56 -7.52
N LEU A 73 -10.63 -9.63 -7.32
CA LEU A 73 -10.62 -8.71 -6.20
C LEU A 73 -11.54 -7.53 -6.55
N HIS A 74 -12.26 -7.01 -5.57
CA HIS A 74 -13.06 -5.81 -5.78
C HIS A 74 -12.14 -4.65 -6.18
N TYR A 75 -12.54 -3.94 -7.24
CA TYR A 75 -11.81 -2.76 -7.71
C TYR A 75 -11.81 -1.71 -6.62
N GLY A 76 -10.67 -1.56 -5.98
CA GLY A 76 -10.44 -0.63 -4.90
C GLY A 76 -9.78 0.65 -5.36
N ASP A 77 -9.34 1.42 -4.37
CA ASP A 77 -8.42 2.50 -4.60
C ASP A 77 -7.03 1.93 -4.82
N VAL A 78 -6.50 2.13 -6.03
CA VAL A 78 -5.10 1.88 -6.33
C VAL A 78 -4.33 3.11 -5.85
N ILE A 79 -3.46 2.93 -4.86
CA ILE A 79 -2.70 4.05 -4.29
C ILE A 79 -1.29 4.06 -4.86
N SER A 80 -0.74 5.25 -5.09
CA SER A 80 0.66 5.39 -5.49
C SER A 80 1.61 5.03 -4.34
N LEU A 81 2.86 4.68 -4.64
CA LEU A 81 3.82 4.20 -3.63
C LEU A 81 4.24 5.29 -2.63
N ASP A 82 4.24 6.57 -3.03
CA ASP A 82 4.42 7.70 -2.11
C ASP A 82 3.27 7.79 -1.10
N LYS A 83 2.03 7.59 -1.54
CA LYS A 83 0.85 7.53 -0.66
C LYS A 83 0.87 6.31 0.24
N LEU A 84 1.31 5.15 -0.26
CA LEU A 84 1.57 3.98 0.60
C LEU A 84 2.63 4.31 1.67
N TRP A 85 3.68 5.04 1.31
CA TRP A 85 4.71 5.43 2.27
C TRP A 85 4.17 6.35 3.36
N GLU A 86 3.37 7.36 3.00
CA GLU A 86 2.64 8.22 3.96
C GLU A 86 1.72 7.40 4.86
N LEU A 87 0.92 6.50 4.28
CA LEU A 87 0.07 5.57 4.99
C LEU A 87 0.87 4.73 5.98
N SER A 88 2.01 4.18 5.59
CA SER A 88 2.84 3.36 6.47
C SER A 88 3.34 4.15 7.67
N LYS A 89 3.80 5.39 7.48
CA LYS A 89 4.27 6.26 8.56
C LYS A 89 3.14 6.56 9.54
N ALA A 90 1.95 6.90 9.05
CA ALA A 90 0.78 7.16 9.89
C ALA A 90 0.27 5.89 10.59
N TRP A 91 0.33 4.74 9.91
CA TRP A 91 -0.13 3.47 10.45
C TRP A 91 0.74 2.97 11.61
N TYR A 92 2.06 3.20 11.51
CA TYR A 92 3.05 2.73 12.48
C TYR A 92 3.56 3.80 13.45
N SER A 93 3.04 5.03 13.42
CA SER A 93 3.55 6.16 14.23
C SER A 93 3.52 5.92 15.74
N ASP A 94 2.56 5.13 16.21
CA ASP A 94 2.29 4.80 17.61
C ASP A 94 2.81 3.41 18.01
N LYS A 95 3.26 2.59 17.05
CA LYS A 95 3.65 1.19 17.29
C LYS A 95 4.84 1.00 18.22
N ALA A 96 5.67 2.03 18.39
CA ALA A 96 6.80 2.01 19.30
C ALA A 96 6.40 2.37 20.75
N THR A 97 5.16 2.76 20.99
CA THR A 97 4.66 3.08 22.33
C THR A 97 4.27 1.80 23.08
N TYR A 98 4.49 1.80 24.39
CA TYR A 98 4.17 0.65 25.26
C TYR A 98 2.66 0.35 25.29
N ASP A 99 1.84 1.40 25.16
CA ASP A 99 0.38 1.34 25.20
C ASP A 99 -0.24 1.17 23.79
N TYR A 100 0.52 0.63 22.83
CA TYR A 100 0.01 0.43 21.48
C TYR A 100 -1.16 -0.55 21.48
N GLU A 101 -2.33 -0.02 21.11
CA GLU A 101 -3.50 -0.81 20.75
C GLU A 101 -3.66 -0.88 19.23
N ARG A 102 -4.21 -1.99 18.75
CA ARG A 102 -4.48 -2.13 17.32
C ARG A 102 -5.54 -1.11 16.91
N LYS A 103 -5.25 -0.36 15.84
CA LYS A 103 -6.23 0.54 15.22
C LYS A 103 -7.52 -0.21 14.93
N THR A 104 -8.61 0.29 15.49
CA THR A 104 -9.97 -0.13 15.18
C THR A 104 -10.29 0.18 13.70
N PRO A 105 -11.28 -0.49 13.10
CA PRO A 105 -11.73 -0.13 11.76
C PRO A 105 -12.08 1.37 11.63
N GLN A 106 -12.66 1.99 12.65
CA GLN A 106 -13.01 3.41 12.62
C GLN A 106 -11.77 4.32 12.59
N GLU A 107 -10.75 4.02 13.39
CA GLU A 107 -9.49 4.77 13.40
C GLU A 107 -8.71 4.61 12.10
N ALA A 108 -8.67 3.38 11.57
CA ALA A 108 -8.04 3.10 10.30
C ALA A 108 -8.81 3.79 9.14
N LYS A 109 -10.14 3.85 9.18
CA LYS A 109 -10.94 4.60 8.20
C LYS A 109 -10.60 6.09 8.23
N LYS A 110 -10.57 6.66 9.43
CA LYS A 110 -10.21 8.07 9.63
C LYS A 110 -8.82 8.38 9.07
N LEU A 111 -7.86 7.48 9.28
CA LEU A 111 -6.50 7.63 8.76
C LEU A 111 -6.47 7.64 7.22
N PHE A 112 -7.29 6.83 6.57
CA PHE A 112 -7.42 6.85 5.10
C PHE A 112 -8.06 8.15 4.62
N GLU A 113 -9.13 8.63 5.29
CA GLU A 113 -9.76 9.93 5.00
C GLU A 113 -8.76 11.09 5.15
N ASP A 114 -8.00 11.12 6.24
CA ASP A 114 -7.02 12.17 6.54
C ASP A 114 -5.87 12.19 5.51
N LEU A 115 -5.57 11.06 4.85
CA LEU A 115 -4.59 10.96 3.76
C LEU A 115 -5.17 11.23 2.35
N GLY A 116 -6.49 11.46 2.27
CA GLY A 116 -7.20 11.69 1.01
C GLY A 116 -7.39 10.44 0.15
N LEU A 117 -7.34 9.25 0.76
CA LEU A 117 -7.57 7.98 0.07
C LEU A 117 -9.07 7.71 -0.04
N ASP A 118 -9.51 7.13 -1.16
CA ASP A 118 -10.89 6.78 -1.38
C ASP A 118 -11.33 5.60 -0.52
N LEU A 119 -12.49 5.77 0.10
CA LEU A 119 -13.09 4.80 0.99
C LEU A 119 -13.98 3.79 0.27
N ARG A 120 -14.13 3.85 -1.06
CA ARG A 120 -14.87 2.84 -1.85
C ARG A 120 -14.35 1.43 -1.58
N TYR A 121 -13.05 1.29 -1.30
CA TYR A 121 -12.42 0.01 -0.93
C TYR A 121 -12.57 -0.37 0.55
N TRP A 122 -13.16 0.48 1.39
CA TRP A 122 -13.27 0.21 2.82
C TRP A 122 -14.22 -0.96 3.15
N ILE A 123 -15.25 -1.16 2.32
CA ILE A 123 -16.34 -2.13 2.56
C ILE A 123 -16.34 -3.27 1.53
N SER A 124 -15.61 -3.13 0.42
CA SER A 124 -15.72 -4.03 -0.75
C SER A 124 -15.31 -5.46 -0.45
#